data_AF-A0A6N8XBF1-F1
#
_entry.id   AF-A0A6N8XBF1-F1
#
_cell.length_a   1.000
_cell.length_b   1.000
_cell.length_c   1.000
_cell.angle_alpha   90.00
_cell.angle_beta   90.00
_cell.angle_gamma   90.00
#
_symmetry.space_group_name_H-M   'P 1'
#
loop_
_entity.id
_entity.type
_entity.pdbx_description
1 polymer ?
#
loop_
_entity_poly.entity_id
_entity_poly.type
_entity_poly.pdbx_seq_one_letter_code
_entity_poly.pdbx_strand_id
1 'polypeptide(L)'
;MTISYNGIPLPGEWPPRHIGVGDDPLPVPYLSSPPAVVPVDVGRQLFVDDFLIERTTLKRVYHAAEVHEAAPVLSPETELELNRGQCPVAAPFNDGAWYDPADGIFKLFYQAGWYDGAAMATSDDGINWRRPIQRQ
;
A
#
# COMPACT_ATOMS: atom_id res chain seq x y z
N MET A 1 6.28 -9.64 -31.81
CA MET A 1 6.62 -8.78 -30.66
C MET A 1 5.54 -9.02 -29.62
N THR A 2 5.89 -9.52 -28.44
CA THR A 2 4.91 -9.74 -27.36
C THR A 2 4.75 -8.44 -26.59
N ILE A 3 3.50 -8.07 -26.28
CA ILE A 3 3.17 -6.84 -25.57
C ILE A 3 2.48 -7.23 -24.26
N SER A 4 2.83 -6.56 -23.15
CA SER A 4 2.16 -6.74 -21.87
C SER A 4 0.74 -6.14 -21.85
N TYR A 5 -0.03 -6.42 -20.80
CA TYR A 5 -1.37 -5.85 -20.63
C TYR A 5 -1.40 -4.30 -20.60
N ASN A 6 -0.28 -3.66 -20.23
CA ASN A 6 -0.13 -2.21 -20.19
C ASN A 6 0.67 -1.64 -21.38
N GLY A 7 0.71 -2.34 -22.51
CA GLY A 7 1.27 -1.81 -23.76
C GLY A 7 2.79 -1.79 -23.85
N ILE A 8 3.51 -2.30 -22.83
CA ILE A 8 4.97 -2.34 -22.81
C ILE A 8 5.45 -3.52 -23.67
N PRO A 9 6.31 -3.28 -24.68
CA PRO A 9 6.91 -4.36 -25.45
C PRO A 9 7.85 -5.19 -24.57
N LEU A 10 7.65 -6.50 -24.56
CA LEU A 10 8.51 -7.40 -23.81
C LEU A 10 9.77 -7.72 -24.62
N PRO A 11 10.93 -7.88 -23.95
CA PRO A 11 12.12 -8.42 -24.59
C PRO A 11 11.86 -9.84 -25.11
N GLY A 12 12.71 -10.32 -26.02
CA GLY A 12 12.59 -11.66 -26.59
C GLY A 12 12.64 -12.78 -25.54
N GLU A 13 13.29 -12.54 -24.41
CA GLU A 13 13.32 -13.43 -23.25
C GLU A 13 12.62 -12.77 -22.05
N TRP A 14 11.48 -13.31 -21.65
CA TRP A 14 10.69 -12.85 -20.51
C TRP A 14 10.10 -14.04 -19.73
N PRO A 15 10.17 -14.04 -18.37
CA PRO A 15 10.89 -13.09 -17.52
C PRO A 15 12.42 -13.21 -17.68
N PRO A 16 13.20 -12.17 -17.36
CA PRO A 16 14.67 -12.21 -17.44
C PRO A 16 15.23 -13.34 -16.56
N ARG A 17 16.15 -14.16 -17.10
CA ARG A 17 16.75 -15.30 -16.36
C ARG A 17 18.03 -14.96 -15.62
N HIS A 18 18.73 -13.92 -16.05
CA HIS A 18 20.04 -13.52 -15.54
C HIS A 18 19.98 -12.07 -15.01
N ILE A 19 19.27 -11.87 -13.91
CA ILE A 19 19.24 -10.59 -13.21
C ILE A 19 20.50 -10.50 -12.35
N GLY A 20 21.29 -9.45 -12.55
CA GLY A 20 22.49 -9.20 -11.73
C GLY A 20 22.13 -9.06 -10.26
N VAL A 21 22.97 -9.61 -9.39
CA VAL A 21 22.81 -9.48 -7.93
C VAL A 21 23.62 -8.26 -7.50
N GLY A 22 22.97 -7.10 -7.45
CA GLY A 22 23.59 -5.83 -7.07
C GLY A 22 22.56 -4.84 -6.56
N ASP A 23 23.02 -3.78 -5.90
CA ASP A 23 22.17 -2.73 -5.32
C ASP A 23 21.76 -1.67 -6.34
N ASP A 24 22.32 -1.72 -7.55
CA ASP A 24 21.95 -0.80 -8.63
C ASP A 24 20.49 -1.00 -9.01
N PRO A 25 19.72 0.09 -9.21
CA PRO A 25 18.35 -0.01 -9.71
C PRO A 25 18.32 -0.81 -11.02
N LEU A 26 17.35 -1.73 -11.13
CA LEU A 26 17.14 -2.44 -12.38
C LEU A 26 16.81 -1.43 -13.50
N PRO A 27 17.33 -1.65 -14.72
CA PRO A 27 16.98 -0.80 -15.85
C PRO A 27 15.47 -0.81 -16.06
N VAL A 28 14.92 0.35 -16.44
CA VAL A 28 13.50 0.58 -16.74
C VAL A 28 13.33 0.99 -18.22
N PRO A 29 13.47 0.05 -19.18
CA PRO A 29 13.59 0.38 -20.61
C PRO A 29 12.40 1.16 -21.17
N TYR A 30 11.21 0.93 -20.63
CA TYR A 30 9.97 1.60 -21.05
C TYR A 30 9.91 3.09 -20.69
N LEU A 31 10.76 3.58 -19.77
CA LEU A 31 10.93 5.02 -19.54
C LEU A 31 11.91 5.66 -20.54
N SER A 32 12.91 4.91 -21.01
CA SER A 32 13.88 5.40 -22.01
C SER A 32 13.34 5.35 -23.43
N SER A 33 12.51 4.35 -23.74
CA SER A 33 11.87 4.15 -25.04
C SER A 33 10.39 3.78 -24.83
N PRO A 34 9.53 4.77 -24.53
CA PRO A 34 8.13 4.51 -24.24
C PRO A 34 7.37 3.93 -25.44
N PRO A 35 6.32 3.13 -25.22
CA PRO A 35 5.49 2.63 -26.30
C PRO A 35 4.72 3.79 -26.97
N ALA A 36 4.41 3.63 -28.26
CA ALA A 36 3.66 4.63 -29.03
C ALA A 36 2.24 4.87 -28.50
N VAL A 37 1.66 3.87 -27.82
CA VAL A 37 0.34 3.95 -27.18
C VAL A 37 0.48 3.40 -25.77
N VAL A 38 0.10 4.20 -24.77
CA VAL A 38 0.04 3.80 -23.36
C VAL A 38 -1.42 3.68 -22.94
N PRO A 39 -1.92 2.46 -22.67
CA PRO A 39 -3.26 2.28 -22.12
C PRO A 39 -3.36 2.94 -20.73
N VAL A 40 -4.35 3.83 -20.55
CA VAL A 40 -4.61 4.54 -19.27
C VAL A 40 -5.82 4.00 -18.53
N ASP A 41 -6.55 3.09 -19.15
CA ASP A 41 -7.74 2.41 -18.63
C ASP A 41 -7.40 1.10 -17.89
N VAL A 42 -6.12 0.71 -17.85
CA VAL A 42 -5.66 -0.53 -17.22
C VAL A 42 -5.28 -0.31 -15.75
N GLY A 43 -6.28 -0.36 -14.86
CA GLY A 43 -6.07 -0.38 -13.41
C GLY A 43 -5.88 1.00 -12.76
N ARG A 44 -5.06 1.07 -11.71
CA ARG A 44 -4.80 2.30 -10.93
C ARG A 44 -3.42 2.84 -11.26
N GLN A 45 -3.35 4.13 -11.54
CA GLN A 45 -2.10 4.82 -11.83
C GLN A 45 -1.77 5.76 -10.67
N LEU A 46 -0.55 5.67 -10.15
CA LEU A 46 -0.06 6.62 -9.16
C LEU A 46 0.54 7.81 -9.89
N PHE A 47 0.13 9.02 -9.54
CA PHE A 47 0.63 10.29 -10.11
C PHE A 47 2.12 10.57 -9.84
N VAL A 48 2.82 9.65 -9.20
CA VAL A 48 4.27 9.72 -8.98
C VAL A 48 5.08 9.20 -10.17
N ASP A 49 4.44 8.47 -11.10
CA ASP A 49 5.12 7.92 -12.27
C ASP A 49 5.23 8.95 -13.39
N ASP A 50 6.45 9.15 -13.92
CA ASP A 50 6.71 10.02 -15.07
C ASP A 50 6.25 9.37 -16.39
N PHE A 51 5.93 8.07 -16.38
CA PHE A 51 5.56 7.30 -17.57
C PHE A 51 4.40 7.90 -18.38
N LEU A 52 3.46 8.60 -17.73
CA LEU A 52 2.27 9.17 -18.36
C LEU A 52 2.38 10.68 -18.62
N ILE A 53 3.44 11.31 -18.15
CA ILE A 53 3.59 12.76 -18.17
C ILE A 53 4.51 13.13 -19.33
N GLU A 54 3.94 13.47 -20.48
CA GLU A 54 4.73 13.96 -21.63
C GLU A 54 5.39 15.31 -21.31
N ARG A 55 4.64 16.23 -20.67
CA ARG A 55 5.14 17.55 -20.26
C ARG A 55 4.37 18.06 -19.04
N THR A 56 5.09 18.69 -18.11
CA THR A 56 4.49 19.42 -16.99
C THR A 56 5.29 20.68 -16.67
N THR A 57 4.62 21.70 -16.13
CA THR A 57 5.27 22.87 -15.52
C THR A 57 5.36 22.75 -14.00
N LEU A 58 4.82 21.67 -13.43
CA LEU A 58 4.87 21.40 -11.99
C LEU A 58 6.28 20.98 -11.59
N LYS A 59 6.72 21.44 -10.42
CA LYS A 59 7.98 21.01 -9.82
C LYS A 59 7.70 19.89 -8.82
N ARG A 60 8.32 18.72 -9.01
CA ARG A 60 8.27 17.63 -8.04
C ARG A 60 9.05 18.03 -6.79
N VAL A 61 8.41 17.90 -5.62
CA VAL A 61 9.00 18.16 -4.32
C VAL A 61 8.70 16.97 -3.43
N TYR A 62 9.73 16.43 -2.79
CA TYR A 62 9.60 15.35 -1.82
C TYR A 62 9.54 15.97 -0.43
N HIS A 63 8.55 15.54 0.35
CA HIS A 63 8.37 15.97 1.74
C HIS A 63 8.59 14.78 2.66
N ALA A 64 9.17 15.03 3.83
CA ALA A 64 9.18 14.04 4.89
C ALA A 64 7.75 13.86 5.43
N ALA A 65 7.36 12.62 5.72
CA ALA A 65 6.12 12.38 6.45
C ALA A 65 6.28 12.90 7.88
N GLU A 66 5.27 13.60 8.37
CA GLU A 66 5.18 14.04 9.76
C GLU A 66 4.16 13.18 10.51
N VAL A 67 4.39 13.00 11.82
CA VAL A 67 3.44 12.29 12.67
C VAL A 67 2.16 13.12 12.76
N HIS A 68 1.02 12.51 12.42
CA HIS A 68 -0.28 13.17 12.49
C HIS A 68 -0.62 13.55 13.94
N GLU A 69 -1.25 14.71 14.15
CA GLU A 69 -1.59 15.22 15.50
C GLU A 69 -2.53 14.30 16.29
N ALA A 70 -3.35 13.52 15.58
CA ALA A 70 -4.24 12.52 16.16
C ALA A 70 -3.53 11.20 16.57
N ALA A 71 -2.20 11.10 16.41
CA ALA A 71 -1.46 9.93 16.84
C ALA A 71 -1.45 9.80 18.38
N PRO A 72 -1.61 8.58 18.95
CA PRO A 72 -1.87 7.33 18.23
C PRO A 72 -3.33 7.22 17.79
N VAL A 73 -3.54 6.82 16.52
CA VAL A 73 -4.87 6.61 15.93
C VAL A 73 -5.51 5.27 16.31
N LEU A 74 -4.71 4.37 16.89
CA LEU A 74 -5.15 3.08 17.42
C LEU A 74 -4.47 2.85 18.77
N SER A 75 -5.24 2.48 19.78
CA SER A 75 -4.76 2.13 21.12
C SER A 75 -5.53 0.93 21.67
N PRO A 76 -4.97 0.16 22.61
CA PRO A 76 -5.70 -0.93 23.25
C PRO A 76 -6.92 -0.42 24.02
N GLU A 77 -8.11 -0.94 23.71
CA GLU A 77 -9.39 -0.54 24.30
C GLU A 77 -10.26 -1.75 24.69
N THR A 78 -10.26 -2.79 23.88
CA THR A 78 -11.06 -4.02 24.10
C THR A 78 -10.39 -4.96 25.10
N GLU A 79 -11.16 -5.89 25.69
CA GLU A 79 -10.61 -6.88 26.63
C GLU A 79 -9.47 -7.71 26.03
N LEU A 80 -9.60 -8.11 24.76
CA LEU A 80 -8.57 -8.84 24.03
C LEU A 80 -7.31 -7.99 23.83
N GLU A 81 -7.47 -6.75 23.38
CA GLU A 81 -6.33 -5.83 23.18
C GLU A 81 -5.60 -5.52 24.48
N LEU A 82 -6.34 -5.34 25.58
CA LEU A 82 -5.79 -5.05 26.90
C LEU A 82 -5.07 -6.26 27.50
N ASN A 83 -5.42 -7.48 27.09
CA ASN A 83 -4.85 -8.75 27.57
C ASN A 83 -4.65 -8.79 29.10
N ARG A 84 -5.67 -8.39 29.87
CA ARG A 84 -5.61 -8.31 31.34
C ARG A 84 -4.42 -7.49 31.90
N GLY A 85 -3.94 -6.51 31.13
CA GLY A 85 -2.77 -5.69 31.46
C GLY A 85 -1.42 -6.33 31.12
N GLN A 86 -1.40 -7.55 30.59
CA GLN A 86 -0.18 -8.23 30.16
C GLN A 86 0.16 -7.84 28.72
N CYS A 87 1.01 -6.82 28.58
CA CYS A 87 1.41 -6.26 27.28
C CYS A 87 0.19 -5.90 26.40
N PRO A 88 -0.56 -4.83 26.76
CA PRO A 88 -1.66 -4.33 25.94
C PRO A 88 -1.17 -3.93 24.54
N VAL A 89 -1.83 -4.43 23.49
CA VAL A 89 -1.45 -4.16 22.09
C VAL A 89 -2.67 -4.01 21.21
N ALA A 90 -2.62 -2.97 20.37
CA ALA A 90 -3.46 -2.81 19.20
C ALA A 90 -2.57 -2.18 18.13
N ALA A 91 -1.92 -3.01 17.32
CA ALA A 91 -0.98 -2.54 16.29
C ALA A 91 -0.88 -3.53 15.12
N PRO A 92 -0.74 -3.05 13.88
CA PRO A 92 -0.41 -3.93 12.76
C PRO A 92 0.98 -4.54 12.99
N PHE A 93 1.05 -5.87 13.07
CA PHE A 93 2.30 -6.60 13.23
C PHE A 93 2.37 -7.71 12.17
N ASN A 94 3.07 -7.45 11.06
CA ASN A 94 2.96 -8.19 9.79
C ASN A 94 1.58 -8.16 9.12
N ASP A 95 0.60 -7.51 9.73
CA ASP A 95 -0.69 -7.17 9.14
C ASP A 95 -0.63 -5.80 8.42
N GLY A 96 -1.79 -5.22 8.06
CA GLY A 96 -1.83 -3.93 7.41
C GLY A 96 -3.19 -3.26 7.37
N ALA A 97 -3.17 -1.99 6.98
CA ALA A 97 -4.34 -1.20 6.64
C ALA A 97 -4.47 -1.07 5.12
N TRP A 98 -5.68 -1.20 4.59
CA TRP A 98 -5.96 -0.97 3.17
C TRP A 98 -7.33 -0.35 2.98
N TYR A 99 -7.49 0.34 1.86
CA TYR A 99 -8.79 0.79 1.39
C TYR A 99 -9.47 -0.35 0.61
N ASP A 100 -10.68 -0.72 1.02
CA ASP A 100 -11.53 -1.66 0.30
C ASP A 100 -12.47 -0.89 -0.65
N PRO A 101 -12.28 -0.96 -1.98
CA PRO A 101 -13.11 -0.22 -2.92
C PRO A 101 -14.52 -0.79 -3.09
N ALA A 102 -14.76 -2.06 -2.74
CA ALA A 102 -16.10 -2.63 -2.82
C ALA A 102 -16.99 -2.08 -1.70
N ASP A 103 -16.42 -1.91 -0.51
CA ASP A 103 -17.12 -1.38 0.66
C ASP A 103 -16.97 0.14 0.83
N GLY A 104 -15.99 0.75 0.16
CA GLY A 104 -15.73 2.18 0.22
C GLY A 104 -15.07 2.66 1.51
N ILE A 105 -14.45 1.77 2.29
CA ILE A 105 -13.91 2.03 3.62
C ILE A 105 -12.49 1.48 3.79
N PHE A 106 -11.75 1.97 4.79
CA PHE A 106 -10.51 1.38 5.23
C PHE A 106 -10.76 0.20 6.17
N LYS A 107 -9.97 -0.86 6.01
CA LYS A 107 -9.91 -2.03 6.88
C LYS A 107 -8.49 -2.18 7.41
N LEU A 108 -8.38 -2.44 8.69
CA LEU A 108 -7.11 -2.69 9.38
C LEU A 108 -7.20 -4.03 10.06
N PHE A 109 -6.31 -4.93 9.70
CA PHE A 109 -6.06 -6.15 10.45
C PHE A 109 -4.86 -5.89 11.35
N TYR A 110 -4.94 -6.35 12.59
CA TYR A 110 -3.94 -6.02 13.59
C TYR A 110 -3.91 -7.06 14.70
N GLN A 111 -2.79 -7.07 15.40
CA GLN A 111 -2.60 -7.89 16.59
C GLN A 111 -3.31 -7.23 17.79
N ALA A 112 -4.19 -7.98 18.45
CA ALA A 112 -4.88 -7.59 19.67
C ALA A 112 -4.33 -8.38 20.86
N GLY A 113 -3.65 -7.68 21.77
CA GLY A 113 -2.84 -8.30 22.82
C GLY A 113 -1.51 -8.82 22.27
N TRP A 114 -0.48 -8.90 23.11
CA TRP A 114 0.84 -9.39 22.66
C TRP A 114 0.80 -10.88 22.32
N TYR A 115 0.80 -11.22 21.03
CA TYR A 115 0.66 -12.58 20.48
C TYR A 115 -0.59 -13.34 20.96
N ASP A 116 -1.66 -12.65 21.37
CA ASP A 116 -2.86 -13.29 21.93
C ASP A 116 -3.95 -13.52 20.85
N GLY A 117 -4.24 -12.50 20.02
CA GLY A 117 -5.23 -12.63 18.96
C GLY A 117 -5.00 -11.70 17.76
N ALA A 118 -5.73 -12.00 16.68
CA ALA A 118 -5.89 -11.14 15.53
C ALA A 118 -7.27 -10.48 15.57
N ALA A 119 -7.32 -9.18 15.29
CA ALA A 119 -8.55 -8.40 15.23
C ALA A 119 -8.61 -7.59 13.93
N MET A 120 -9.79 -7.05 13.65
CA MET A 120 -10.02 -6.17 12.52
C MET A 120 -10.80 -4.93 12.96
N ALA A 121 -10.38 -3.75 12.50
CA ALA A 121 -11.10 -2.49 12.67
C ALA A 121 -11.41 -1.88 11.29
N THR A 122 -12.45 -1.05 11.22
CA THR A 122 -12.79 -0.30 10.01
C THR A 122 -12.78 1.20 10.25
N SER A 123 -12.57 1.97 9.19
CA SER A 123 -12.53 3.44 9.25
C SER A 123 -12.99 4.04 7.92
N ASP A 124 -13.64 5.21 7.95
CA ASP A 124 -13.98 5.94 6.72
C ASP A 124 -12.84 6.86 6.25
N ASP A 125 -11.94 7.25 7.17
CA ASP A 125 -10.91 8.26 6.95
C ASP A 125 -9.47 7.76 7.20
N GLY A 126 -9.31 6.53 7.70
CA GLY A 126 -8.02 5.95 8.07
C GLY A 126 -7.42 6.48 9.37
N ILE A 127 -8.14 7.33 10.10
CA ILE A 127 -7.74 7.98 11.35
C ILE A 127 -8.61 7.50 12.50
N ASN A 128 -9.93 7.47 12.31
CA ASN A 128 -10.91 7.09 13.32
C ASN A 128 -11.31 5.62 13.12
N TRP A 129 -10.83 4.74 13.99
CA TRP A 129 -11.01 3.29 13.86
C TRP A 129 -12.11 2.71 14.75
N ARG A 130 -13.03 1.98 14.14
CA ARG A 130 -14.16 1.30 14.80
C ARG A 130 -13.91 -0.20 14.88
N ARG A 131 -14.00 -0.76 16.08
CA ARG A 131 -13.96 -2.21 16.29
C ARG A 131 -15.36 -2.79 16.08
N PRO A 132 -15.51 -3.92 15.36
CA PRO A 132 -16.79 -4.59 15.26
C PRO A 132 -17.22 -5.07 16.65
N ILE A 133 -18.49 -4.85 16.99
CA ILE A 133 -19.07 -5.37 18.22
C ILE A 133 -19.13 -6.90 18.10
N GLN A 134 -18.38 -7.62 18.94
CA GLN A 134 -18.52 -9.07 19.04
C GLN A 134 -19.95 -9.37 19.49
N ARG A 135 -20.74 -10.03 18.63
CA ARG A 135 -21.97 -10.68 19.06
C ARG A 135 -21.57 -11.90 19.88
N GLN A 136 -21.97 -11.92 21.15
CA GLN A 136 -21.90 -13.11 22.00
C GLN A 136 -22.81 -14.21 21.46
#